data_AF-A0A699QW16-F1
#
_entry.id   AF-A0A699QW16-F1
#
_cell.length_a   1.000
_cell.length_b   1.000
_cell.length_c   1.000
_cell.angle_alpha   90.00
_cell.angle_beta   90.00
_cell.angle_gamma   90.00
#
_symmetry.space_group_name_H-M   'P 1'
#
loop_
_entity.id
_entity.type
_entity.pdbx_description
1 polymer ?
#
loop_
_entity_poly.entity_id
_entity_poly.type
_entity_poly.pdbx_seq_one_letter_code
_entity_poly.pdbx_strand_id
1 'polypeptide(L)'
;MDTIRVLLSVASNQGWPLHQFDMKNAFLHGELKEEVYMEALPGFLEHFKPGEACRLKKSLYGLKQSPRAWFGRFTLAMKRNRDDQLQTNRHPYNGQPEAVYEKKAKLADRN
;
A
#
# COMPACT_ATOMS: atom_id res chain seq x y z
N MET A 1 -14.10 -1.31 -17.58
CA MET A 1 -12.84 -0.54 -17.45
C MET A 1 -13.11 0.97 -17.47
N ASP A 2 -14.36 1.39 -17.68
CA ASP A 2 -14.71 2.79 -17.96
C ASP A 2 -14.74 3.67 -16.71
N THR A 3 -15.06 3.10 -15.54
CA THR A 3 -15.10 3.86 -14.27
C THR A 3 -13.76 4.50 -13.91
N ILE A 4 -12.64 3.80 -14.10
CA ILE A 4 -11.31 4.34 -13.81
C ILE A 4 -10.97 5.49 -14.76
N ARG A 5 -11.29 5.34 -16.05
CA ARG A 5 -11.05 6.38 -17.06
C ARG A 5 -11.90 7.62 -16.80
N VAL A 6 -13.16 7.43 -16.43
CA VAL A 6 -14.05 8.54 -16.03
C VAL A 6 -13.50 9.24 -14.78
N LEU A 7 -13.09 8.50 -13.75
CA LEU A 7 -12.51 9.09 -12.54
C LEU A 7 -11.24 9.92 -12.84
N LEU A 8 -10.34 9.38 -13.67
CA LEU A 8 -9.14 10.08 -14.09
C LEU A 8 -9.45 11.33 -14.91
N SER A 9 -10.45 11.26 -15.82
CA SER A 9 -10.89 12.42 -16.60
C SER A 9 -11.45 13.52 -15.70
N VAL A 10 -12.27 13.17 -14.71
CA VAL A 10 -12.78 14.14 -13.72
C VAL A 10 -11.63 14.76 -12.94
N ALA A 11 -10.72 13.96 -12.38
CA ALA A 11 -9.57 14.47 -11.64
C ALA A 11 -8.71 15.42 -12.48
N SER A 12 -8.46 15.09 -13.75
CA SER A 12 -7.71 15.94 -14.68
C SER A 12 -8.44 17.26 -14.98
N ASN A 13 -9.74 17.21 -15.23
CA ASN A 13 -10.53 18.42 -15.53
C ASN A 13 -10.67 19.35 -14.32
N GLN A 14 -10.63 18.79 -13.11
CA GLN A 14 -10.71 19.54 -11.85
C GLN A 14 -9.33 19.94 -11.30
N GLY A 15 -8.23 19.61 -12.00
CA GLY A 15 -6.88 19.91 -11.54
C GLY A 15 -6.48 19.21 -10.23
N TRP A 16 -7.07 18.05 -9.93
CA TRP A 16 -6.76 17.30 -8.71
C TRP A 16 -5.38 16.64 -8.78
N PRO A 17 -4.59 16.66 -7.68
CA PRO A 17 -3.33 15.93 -7.63
C PRO A 17 -3.52 14.43 -7.88
N LEU A 18 -2.76 13.89 -8.82
CA LEU A 18 -2.74 12.46 -9.13
C LEU A 18 -1.38 11.88 -8.75
N HIS A 19 -1.40 10.89 -7.85
CA HIS A 19 -0.20 10.16 -7.43
C HIS A 19 -0.28 8.73 -7.95
N GLN A 20 0.75 8.31 -8.67
CA GLN A 20 0.88 6.94 -9.14
C GLN A 20 1.82 6.17 -8.21
N PHE A 21 1.46 4.94 -7.87
CA PHE A 21 2.25 4.09 -6.99
C PHE A 21 2.42 2.72 -7.64
N ASP A 22 3.66 2.33 -7.86
CA ASP A 22 4.01 0.97 -8.28
C ASP A 22 4.65 0.24 -7.10
N MET A 23 4.10 -0.93 -6.78
CA MET A 23 4.53 -1.70 -5.64
C MET A 23 5.33 -2.92 -6.08
N LYS A 24 6.60 -2.95 -5.67
CA LYS A 24 7.44 -4.13 -5.82
C LYS A 24 6.84 -5.31 -5.06
N ASN A 25 6.80 -6.48 -5.69
CA ASN A 25 6.37 -7.73 -5.08
C ASN A 25 4.93 -7.72 -4.55
N ALA A 26 4.02 -6.95 -5.17
CA ALA A 26 2.66 -6.75 -4.68
C ALA A 26 1.93 -8.03 -4.24
N PHE A 27 1.98 -9.09 -5.05
CA PHE A 27 1.30 -10.33 -4.72
C PHE A 27 1.92 -11.09 -3.55
N LEU A 28 3.23 -10.96 -3.30
CA LEU A 28 3.89 -11.62 -2.16
C LEU A 28 3.41 -11.07 -0.80
N HIS A 29 2.74 -9.92 -0.79
CA HIS A 29 2.10 -9.38 0.41
C HIS A 29 0.67 -9.90 0.62
N GLY A 30 0.05 -10.49 -0.40
CA GLY A 30 -1.28 -11.08 -0.34
C GLY A 30 -1.28 -12.40 0.44
N GLU A 31 -2.30 -12.58 1.28
CA GLU A 31 -2.50 -13.81 2.04
C GLU A 31 -3.41 -14.77 1.27
N LEU A 32 -3.00 -16.04 1.23
CA LEU A 32 -3.79 -17.12 0.66
C LEU A 32 -4.78 -17.63 1.71
N LYS A 33 -6.07 -17.63 1.38
CA LYS A 33 -7.12 -18.19 2.23
C LYS A 33 -7.22 -19.71 2.10
N GLU A 34 -6.81 -20.23 0.96
CA GLU A 34 -6.80 -21.65 0.63
C GLU A 34 -5.37 -22.18 0.65
N GLU A 35 -5.21 -23.48 0.87
CA GLU A 35 -3.91 -24.13 0.76
C GLU A 35 -3.58 -24.37 -0.70
N VAL A 36 -2.50 -23.76 -1.16
CA VAL A 36 -2.00 -23.91 -2.53
C VAL A 36 -0.66 -24.59 -2.47
N TYR A 37 -0.50 -25.63 -3.26
CA TYR A 37 0.76 -26.35 -3.42
C TYR A 37 1.28 -26.13 -4.84
N MET A 38 2.61 -26.10 -4.97
CA MET A 38 3.28 -26.09 -6.25
C MET A 38 4.37 -27.15 -6.27
N GLU A 39 4.69 -27.63 -7.46
CA GLU A 39 5.88 -28.45 -7.66
C GLU A 39 7.15 -27.67 -7.32
N ALA A 40 8.19 -28.40 -6.93
CA ALA A 40 9.49 -27.81 -6.69
C ALA A 40 10.03 -27.17 -7.98
N LEU A 41 10.68 -26.02 -7.83
CA LEU A 41 11.28 -25.33 -8.97
C LEU A 41 12.44 -26.15 -9.57
N PRO A 42 12.68 -26.05 -10.88
CA PRO A 42 13.90 -26.58 -11.49
C PRO A 42 15.14 -26.06 -10.74
N GLY A 43 16.02 -26.96 -10.33
CA GLY A 43 17.19 -26.65 -9.49
C GLY A 43 17.00 -26.86 -7.99
N PHE A 44 15.78 -27.12 -7.51
CA PHE A 44 15.51 -27.50 -6.12
C PHE A 44 15.04 -28.94 -5.97
N LEU A 45 14.84 -29.67 -7.08
CA LEU A 45 14.28 -31.03 -7.11
C LEU A 45 15.03 -32.02 -6.22
N GLU A 46 16.35 -31.88 -6.09
CA GLU A 46 17.19 -32.77 -5.25
C GLU A 46 16.84 -32.70 -3.75
N HIS A 47 16.16 -31.64 -3.32
CA HIS A 47 15.72 -31.46 -1.93
C HIS A 47 14.32 -32.04 -1.65
N PHE A 48 13.64 -32.60 -2.66
CA PHE A 48 12.28 -33.11 -2.54
C PHE A 48 12.26 -34.62 -2.71
N LYS A 49 11.51 -35.29 -1.84
CA LYS A 49 11.19 -36.71 -2.01
C LYS A 49 10.03 -36.90 -3.00
N PRO A 50 9.91 -38.09 -3.60
CA PRO A 50 8.74 -38.41 -4.42
C PRO A 50 7.43 -38.15 -3.67
N GLY A 51 6.54 -37.36 -4.27
CA GLY A 51 5.25 -37.00 -3.70
C GLY A 51 5.26 -35.76 -2.78
N GLU A 52 6.40 -35.12 -2.56
CA GLU A 52 6.47 -33.85 -1.83
C GLU A 52 6.17 -32.65 -2.74
N ALA A 53 5.54 -31.62 -2.17
CA ALA A 53 5.22 -30.38 -2.86
C ALA A 53 5.44 -29.17 -1.94
N CYS A 54 5.69 -28.01 -2.54
CA CYS A 54 5.86 -26.74 -1.84
C CYS A 54 4.50 -26.14 -1.48
N ARG A 55 4.18 -26.01 -0.19
CA ARG A 55 3.03 -25.21 0.24
C ARG A 55 3.35 -23.72 0.16
N LEU A 56 2.56 -22.97 -0.60
CA LEU A 56 2.69 -21.53 -0.70
C LEU A 56 2.18 -20.83 0.56
N LYS A 57 3.06 -20.03 1.19
CA LYS A 57 2.71 -19.22 2.37
C LYS A 57 2.14 -17.85 2.00
N LYS A 58 2.39 -17.39 0.77
CA LYS A 58 1.99 -16.08 0.23
C LYS A 58 1.54 -16.25 -1.22
N SER A 59 0.72 -15.32 -1.69
CA SER A 59 0.24 -15.36 -3.06
C SER A 59 1.37 -15.02 -4.05
N LEU A 60 1.43 -15.74 -5.16
CA LEU A 60 2.47 -15.58 -6.19
C LEU A 60 1.88 -15.07 -7.51
N TYR A 61 2.71 -14.55 -8.39
CA TYR A 61 2.31 -14.26 -9.76
C TYR A 61 1.75 -15.52 -10.44
N GLY A 62 0.74 -15.35 -11.29
CA GLY A 62 0.12 -16.45 -12.03
C GLY A 62 -1.01 -17.19 -11.30
N LEU A 63 -1.15 -17.06 -9.98
CA LEU A 63 -2.31 -17.62 -9.28
C LEU A 63 -3.57 -16.76 -9.54
N LYS A 64 -4.70 -17.41 -9.81
CA LYS A 64 -5.98 -16.74 -10.12
C LYS A 64 -6.46 -15.83 -8.98
N GLN A 65 -6.14 -16.17 -7.74
CA GLN A 65 -6.54 -15.48 -6.53
C GLN A 65 -5.58 -14.38 -6.07
N SER A 66 -4.36 -14.31 -6.62
CA SER A 66 -3.35 -13.33 -6.20
C SER A 66 -3.80 -11.86 -6.31
N PRO A 67 -4.49 -11.43 -7.38
CA PRO A 67 -5.01 -10.06 -7.45
C PRO A 67 -5.97 -9.73 -6.31
N ARG A 68 -6.84 -10.68 -5.93
CA ARG A 68 -7.80 -10.51 -4.84
C ARG A 68 -7.12 -10.50 -3.47
N ALA A 69 -6.19 -11.43 -3.25
CA ALA A 69 -5.40 -11.51 -2.02
C ALA A 69 -4.63 -10.20 -1.77
N TRP A 70 -3.98 -9.67 -2.81
CA TRP A 70 -3.30 -8.38 -2.77
C TRP A 70 -4.26 -7.22 -2.51
N PHE A 71 -5.35 -7.11 -3.27
CA PHE A 71 -6.32 -6.02 -3.11
C PHE A 71 -6.88 -5.97 -1.67
N GLY A 72 -7.15 -7.12 -1.06
CA GLY A 72 -7.58 -7.20 0.33
C GLY A 72 -6.52 -6.67 1.31
N ARG A 73 -5.27 -7.11 1.16
CA ARG A 73 -4.15 -6.65 2.01
C ARG A 73 -3.90 -5.15 1.86
N PHE A 74 -3.89 -4.66 0.61
CA PHE A 74 -3.68 -3.26 0.29
C PHE A 74 -4.78 -2.37 0.86
N THR A 75 -6.05 -2.77 0.67
CA THR A 75 -7.20 -2.05 1.23
C THR A 75 -7.09 -1.89 2.74
N LEU A 76 -6.71 -2.96 3.45
CA LEU A 76 -6.52 -2.91 4.90
C LEU A 76 -5.39 -1.96 5.30
N ALA A 77 -4.26 -1.99 4.57
CA ALA A 77 -3.15 -1.08 4.82
C ALA A 77 -3.55 0.39 4.60
N MET A 78 -4.27 0.69 3.51
CA MET A 78 -4.72 2.05 3.21
C MET A 78 -5.72 2.58 4.24
N LYS A 79 -6.63 1.74 4.73
CA LYS A 79 -7.55 2.12 5.81
C LYS A 79 -6.79 2.47 7.10
N ARG A 80 -5.85 1.61 7.51
CA ARG A 80 -5.00 1.88 8.68
C ARG A 80 -4.23 3.18 8.54
N ASN A 81 -3.55 3.37 7.41
CA ASN A 81 -2.85 4.63 7.13
C ASN A 81 -3.78 5.83 7.20
N ARG A 82 -5.00 5.74 6.65
CA ARG A 82 -5.99 6.84 6.74
C ARG A 82 -6.37 7.11 8.20
N ASP A 83 -6.63 6.07 8.98
CA ASP A 83 -7.01 6.22 10.39
C ASP A 83 -5.89 6.87 11.21
N ASP A 84 -4.64 6.47 10.98
CA ASP A 84 -3.45 7.06 11.60
C ASP A 84 -3.29 8.54 11.22
N GLN A 85 -3.51 8.88 9.94
CA GLN A 85 -3.49 10.26 9.45
C GLN A 85 -4.64 11.10 10.04
N LEU A 86 -5.81 10.52 10.23
CA LEU A 86 -6.92 11.20 10.90
C LEU A 86 -6.69 11.37 12.40
N GLN A 87 -5.91 10.48 13.04
CA GLN A 87 -5.52 10.63 14.45
C GLN A 87 -4.42 11.69 14.61
N THR A 88 -3.39 11.70 13.76
CA THR A 88 -2.33 12.72 13.83
C THR A 88 -2.88 14.13 13.56
N ASN A 89 -3.81 14.27 12.61
CA ASN A 89 -4.45 15.56 12.33
C ASN A 89 -5.45 16.00 13.41
N ARG A 90 -5.91 15.07 14.27
CA ARG A 90 -6.73 15.38 15.45
C ARG A 90 -5.91 15.71 16.69
N HIS A 91 -4.58 15.56 16.64
CA HIS A 91 -3.72 16.01 17.73
C HIS A 91 -3.77 17.55 17.78
N PRO A 92 -4.11 18.17 18.93
CA PRO A 92 -4.48 19.59 19.02
C PRO A 92 -3.37 20.58 18.64
N TYR A 93 -2.16 20.10 18.33
CA TYR A 93 -1.00 20.90 17.97
C TYR A 93 -0.72 20.98 16.46
N ASN A 94 -1.41 20.22 15.60
CA ASN A 94 -1.10 20.18 14.15
C ASN A 94 -1.86 21.22 13.30
N GLY A 95 -2.55 22.18 13.94
CA GLY A 95 -3.39 23.19 13.28
C GLY A 95 -2.95 24.65 13.43
N GLN A 96 -1.73 24.95 13.91
CA GLN A 96 -1.26 26.35 14.00
C GLN A 96 -0.10 26.63 13.02
N PRO A 97 -0.36 27.25 11.86
CA PRO A 97 0.71 27.80 11.01
C PRO A 97 1.32 29.11 11.54
N GLU A 98 0.71 29.77 12.53
CA GLU A 98 1.06 31.18 12.83
C GLU A 98 2.08 31.39 13.96
N ALA A 99 2.23 30.45 14.91
CA ALA A 99 3.04 30.69 16.11
C ALA A 99 4.56 30.57 15.88
N VAL A 100 5.01 29.92 14.79
CA VAL A 100 6.45 29.71 14.52
C VAL A 100 7.08 30.92 13.83
N TYR A 101 6.34 31.64 12.98
CA TYR A 101 6.83 32.83 12.31
C TYR A 101 6.82 34.06 13.22
N GLU A 102 5.84 34.18 14.12
CA GLU A 102 5.73 35.32 15.03
C GLU A 102 6.86 35.37 16.08
N LYS A 103 7.38 34.21 16.52
CA LYS A 103 8.53 34.17 17.43
C LYS A 103 9.84 34.59 16.78
N LYS A 104 10.00 34.43 15.45
CA LYS A 104 11.18 34.91 14.74
C LYS A 104 11.14 36.42 14.47
N ALA A 105 9.95 36.99 14.23
CA ALA A 105 9.80 38.44 14.07
C ALA A 105 10.09 39.20 15.37
N LYS A 106 9.58 38.73 16.52
CA LYS A 106 9.79 39.39 17.82
C LYS A 106 11.21 39.29 18.39
N LEU A 107 12.05 38.42 17.82
CA LEU A 107 13.47 38.29 18.21
C LEU A 107 14.39 39.17 17.36
N ALA A 108 13.95 39.61 16.17
CA ALA A 108 14.70 40.50 15.30
C ALA A 108 14.61 41.98 15.72
N ASP A 109 13.55 42.38 16.42
CA ASP A 109 13.34 43.76 16.90
C ASP A 109 13.92 44.02 18.31
N ARG A 110 14.79 43.13 18.81
CA ARG A 110 15.42 43.23 20.14
C ARG A 110 16.96 43.23 20.13
N ASN A 111 17.58 43.64 19.04
CA ASN A 111 19.00 44.01 18.98
C ASN A 111 19.19 45.35 18.29
#